data_AF-A0A0W0WZQ2-F1
#
_entry.id   AF-A0A0W0WZQ2-F1
#
_cell.length_a   1.000
_cell.length_b   1.000
_cell.length_c   1.000
_cell.angle_alpha   90.00
_cell.angle_beta   90.00
_cell.angle_gamma   90.00
#
_symmetry.space_group_name_H-M   'P 1'
#
loop_
_entity.id
_entity.type
_entity.pdbx_description
1 polymer ?
#
loop_
_entity_poly.entity_id
_entity_poly.type
_entity_poly.pdbx_seq_one_letter_code
_entity_poly.pdbx_strand_id
1 'polypeptide(L)'
;MTFGFIRGLFLFFSLMPLVFAKNISGITIPLHYYPQYGIYTATVEVGKKNQQTVEAIVDTGSSNVVFTADESYCPSCKKALTKGAINPEKMDIYNTNKTLFLNYGSAKDTATIYIAPIQYSEDKQLAMEIFVLKDSNQPSSIIGMIHHDLRESMIKFTPFLVKLTDNFNKYSELTFVLCANQGKSYYHLGPMKLPTSSFQSQLLPSKFYEINTAGFFTHDKKPIATPDNKLSGAILDTGTGGFILLTQNLYKPLFDYIYAHAGNKNKKLNAKFWSNNYCILQKDIDFKSFPTVKIGFQSIDKKSIYYLTLPPTTYINQAGCDEGYVRLVFMAGLVPNHPTAKRNHHRYSSANTIPQMIIGTSLLDDYALRIDYKNPPNVTFYDNHTLCIK
;
A
#
# COMPACT_ATOMS: atom_id res chain seq x y z
N MET A 1 49.84 31.47 -57.13
CA MET A 1 49.44 32.18 -55.89
C MET A 1 47.94 32.46 -55.97
N THR A 2 47.31 32.47 -54.79
CA THR A 2 45.89 32.76 -54.51
C THR A 2 44.83 31.77 -55.01
N PHE A 3 44.40 30.95 -54.04
CA PHE A 3 43.13 30.24 -53.95
C PHE A 3 41.94 31.21 -53.77
N GLY A 4 40.76 30.84 -54.28
CA GLY A 4 39.49 31.52 -54.05
C GLY A 4 38.33 30.52 -53.93
N PHE A 5 37.88 30.34 -52.69
CA PHE A 5 36.88 29.41 -52.17
C PHE A 5 35.52 29.37 -52.92
N ILE A 6 35.06 28.17 -53.25
CA ILE A 6 33.64 27.86 -53.49
C ILE A 6 32.96 27.65 -52.13
N ARG A 7 31.94 28.46 -51.83
CA ARG A 7 31.05 28.29 -50.68
C ARG A 7 30.15 27.06 -50.91
N GLY A 8 30.51 25.94 -50.28
CA GLY A 8 29.59 24.81 -50.09
C GLY A 8 28.63 25.10 -48.94
N LEU A 9 27.36 25.34 -49.28
CA LEU A 9 26.27 25.42 -48.30
C LEU A 9 25.87 23.98 -47.91
N PHE A 10 26.46 23.43 -46.86
CA PHE A 10 26.01 22.19 -46.25
C PHE A 10 24.73 22.46 -45.44
N LEU A 11 23.58 22.18 -46.04
CA LEU A 11 22.31 22.04 -45.32
C LEU A 11 22.36 20.74 -44.51
N PHE A 12 22.77 20.84 -43.24
CA PHE A 12 22.48 19.83 -42.24
C PHE A 12 20.96 19.80 -42.01
N PHE A 13 20.26 18.88 -42.67
CA PHE A 13 18.95 18.44 -42.22
C PHE A 13 19.13 17.77 -40.85
N SER A 14 18.83 18.49 -39.78
CA SER A 14 18.64 17.87 -38.48
C SER A 14 17.39 16.99 -38.59
N LEU A 15 17.62 15.68 -38.69
CA LEU A 15 16.63 14.67 -38.37
C LEU A 15 16.36 14.78 -36.86
N MET A 16 15.58 15.78 -36.47
CA MET A 16 14.87 15.77 -35.19
C MET A 16 13.95 14.55 -35.24
N PRO A 17 14.16 13.52 -34.39
CA PRO A 17 13.12 12.54 -34.21
C PRO A 17 11.99 13.30 -33.52
N LEU A 18 10.91 13.58 -34.27
CA LEU A 18 9.60 13.80 -33.68
C LEU A 18 9.29 12.52 -32.91
N VAL A 19 9.67 12.51 -31.64
CA VAL A 19 9.14 11.57 -30.66
C VAL A 19 7.68 11.94 -30.54
N PHE A 20 6.83 11.27 -31.33
CA PHE A 20 5.41 11.25 -31.10
C PHE A 20 5.23 10.87 -29.62
N ALA A 21 4.84 11.84 -28.80
CA ALA A 21 4.28 11.57 -27.49
C ALA A 21 3.02 10.76 -27.77
N LYS A 22 3.14 9.43 -27.77
CA LYS A 22 1.99 8.56 -27.60
C LYS A 22 1.29 9.13 -26.36
N ASN A 23 0.04 9.55 -26.52
CA ASN A 23 -0.88 9.67 -25.41
C ASN A 23 -1.02 8.24 -24.86
N ILE A 24 -0.08 7.80 -24.02
CA ILE A 24 -0.18 6.53 -23.35
C ILE A 24 -1.23 6.77 -22.26
N SER A 25 -2.50 6.55 -22.61
CA SER A 25 -3.56 6.39 -21.63
C SER A 25 -3.08 5.38 -20.59
N GLY A 26 -3.19 5.73 -19.32
CA GLY A 26 -2.77 4.87 -18.22
C GLY A 26 -3.51 3.53 -18.17
N ILE A 27 -3.19 2.71 -17.18
CA ILE A 27 -3.83 1.42 -16.92
C ILE A 27 -4.63 1.54 -15.64
N THR A 28 -5.94 1.33 -15.71
CA THR A 28 -6.81 1.25 -14.53
C THR A 28 -7.13 -0.20 -14.23
N ILE A 29 -6.84 -0.65 -13.01
CA ILE A 29 -7.15 -2.00 -12.54
C ILE A 29 -8.21 -1.90 -11.44
N PRO A 30 -9.39 -2.51 -11.63
CA PRO A 30 -10.43 -2.51 -10.62
C PRO A 30 -10.00 -3.30 -9.38
N LEU A 31 -10.48 -2.88 -8.22
CA LEU A 31 -10.20 -3.51 -6.94
C LEU A 31 -11.48 -3.98 -6.25
N HIS A 32 -11.41 -5.17 -5.66
CA HIS A 32 -12.44 -5.73 -4.80
C HIS A 32 -12.09 -5.50 -3.33
N TYR A 33 -13.03 -4.95 -2.58
CA TYR A 33 -12.89 -4.71 -1.14
C TYR A 33 -13.43 -5.88 -0.33
N TYR A 34 -12.67 -6.31 0.67
CA TYR A 34 -13.09 -7.31 1.65
C TYR A 34 -13.19 -6.67 3.04
N PRO A 35 -14.39 -6.25 3.48
CA PRO A 35 -14.58 -5.57 4.77
C PRO A 35 -14.05 -6.39 5.95
N GLN A 36 -14.22 -7.72 5.92
CA GLN A 36 -13.80 -8.64 6.97
C GLN A 36 -12.28 -8.76 7.15
N TYR A 37 -11.50 -8.14 6.27
CA TYR A 37 -10.05 -8.02 6.41
C TYR A 37 -9.57 -6.57 6.25
N GLY A 38 -10.44 -5.66 5.77
CA GLY A 38 -10.08 -4.30 5.39
C GLY A 38 -9.07 -4.23 4.23
N ILE A 39 -9.04 -5.24 3.37
CA ILE A 39 -8.05 -5.35 2.27
C ILE A 39 -8.70 -5.09 0.91
N TYR A 40 -7.87 -4.67 -0.04
CA TYR A 40 -8.23 -4.54 -1.45
C TYR A 40 -7.45 -5.53 -2.29
N THR A 41 -8.12 -6.13 -3.25
CA THR A 41 -7.54 -7.17 -4.10
C THR A 41 -7.80 -6.90 -5.56
N ALA A 42 -6.91 -7.37 -6.42
CA ALA A 42 -7.08 -7.39 -7.87
C ALA A 42 -7.14 -8.83 -8.36
N THR A 43 -7.97 -9.09 -9.36
CA THR A 43 -7.98 -10.37 -10.07
C THR A 43 -6.92 -10.36 -11.17
N VAL A 44 -6.11 -11.41 -11.23
CA VAL A 44 -5.12 -11.65 -12.28
C VAL A 44 -5.22 -13.09 -12.77
N GLU A 45 -4.75 -13.35 -13.98
CA GLU A 45 -4.63 -14.71 -14.51
C GLU A 45 -3.14 -15.06 -14.64
N VAL A 46 -2.78 -16.26 -14.19
CA VAL A 46 -1.39 -16.72 -14.18
C VAL A 46 -1.24 -17.88 -15.16
N GLY A 47 -0.15 -17.88 -15.91
CA GLY A 47 0.14 -18.88 -16.95
C GLY A 47 -0.37 -18.47 -18.33
N LYS A 48 -0.03 -19.30 -19.33
CA LYS A 48 -0.47 -19.11 -20.72
C LYS A 48 -1.39 -20.24 -21.18
N LYS A 49 -0.99 -21.48 -20.91
CA LYS A 49 -1.80 -22.68 -21.09
C LYS A 49 -2.35 -23.11 -19.74
N ASN A 50 -3.63 -23.47 -19.66
CA ASN A 50 -4.35 -23.75 -18.41
C ASN A 50 -4.23 -22.58 -17.43
N GLN A 51 -4.58 -21.38 -17.89
CA GLN A 51 -4.58 -20.17 -17.07
C GLN A 51 -5.41 -20.37 -15.81
N GLN A 52 -4.88 -19.87 -14.69
CA GLN A 52 -5.54 -19.95 -13.40
C GLN A 52 -5.79 -18.53 -12.89
N THR A 53 -7.05 -18.23 -12.64
CA THR A 53 -7.50 -16.95 -12.11
C THR A 53 -7.27 -16.92 -10.60
N VAL A 54 -6.59 -15.90 -10.13
CA VAL A 54 -6.28 -15.69 -8.71
C VAL A 54 -6.57 -14.25 -8.35
N GLU A 55 -7.18 -14.07 -7.19
CA GLU A 55 -7.35 -12.77 -6.57
C GLU A 55 -6.18 -12.54 -5.61
N ALA A 56 -5.56 -11.35 -5.65
CA ALA A 56 -4.38 -11.05 -4.86
C ALA A 56 -4.48 -9.68 -4.21
N ILE A 57 -4.05 -9.59 -2.95
CA ILE A 57 -3.99 -8.34 -2.19
C ILE A 57 -3.03 -7.39 -2.88
N VAL A 58 -3.47 -6.16 -3.15
CA VAL A 58 -2.59 -5.13 -3.70
C VAL A 58 -1.88 -4.44 -2.54
N ASP A 59 -0.57 -4.63 -2.46
CA ASP A 59 0.19 -4.42 -1.23
C ASP A 59 1.36 -3.45 -1.44
N THR A 60 1.24 -2.23 -0.93
CA THR A 60 2.32 -1.23 -0.95
C THR A 60 3.35 -1.40 0.17
N GLY A 61 3.22 -2.43 1.01
CA GLY A 61 4.18 -2.88 2.03
C GLY A 61 5.06 -4.06 1.61
N SER A 62 4.91 -4.60 0.40
CA SER A 62 5.79 -5.64 -0.13
C SER A 62 6.15 -5.44 -1.61
N SER A 63 7.16 -6.16 -2.09
CA SER A 63 7.58 -6.15 -3.51
C SER A 63 7.47 -7.50 -4.21
N ASN A 64 7.15 -8.57 -3.48
CA ASN A 64 7.00 -9.91 -4.05
C ASN A 64 5.61 -10.08 -4.67
N VAL A 65 5.52 -10.79 -5.79
CA VAL A 65 4.24 -11.33 -6.27
C VAL A 65 4.11 -12.77 -5.77
N VAL A 66 3.18 -12.98 -4.86
CA VAL A 66 2.96 -14.24 -4.15
C VAL A 66 1.60 -14.79 -4.54
N PHE A 67 1.52 -16.09 -4.79
CA PHE A 67 0.26 -16.76 -5.05
C PHE A 67 0.09 -17.97 -4.13
N THR A 68 -1.12 -18.10 -3.59
CA THR A 68 -1.56 -19.30 -2.88
C THR A 68 -1.60 -20.47 -3.85
N ALA A 69 -1.02 -21.59 -3.45
CA ALA A 69 -1.16 -22.82 -4.20
C ALA A 69 -2.40 -23.61 -3.76
N ASP A 70 -2.89 -24.49 -4.64
CA ASP A 70 -3.99 -25.39 -4.28
C ASP A 70 -3.57 -26.41 -3.21
N GLU A 71 -4.53 -27.11 -2.61
CA GLU A 71 -4.25 -28.04 -1.50
C GLU A 71 -3.35 -29.23 -1.90
N SER A 72 -3.25 -29.55 -3.19
CA SER A 72 -2.37 -30.63 -3.66
C SER A 72 -0.90 -30.22 -3.59
N TYR A 73 -0.61 -28.93 -3.75
CA TYR A 73 0.73 -28.37 -3.67
C TYR A 73 1.05 -27.77 -2.29
N CYS A 74 0.07 -27.12 -1.65
CA CYS A 74 0.16 -26.56 -0.30
C CYS A 74 -0.97 -27.09 0.59
N PRO A 75 -0.78 -28.25 1.25
CA PRO A 75 -1.80 -28.84 2.12
C PRO A 75 -2.21 -27.96 3.31
N SER A 76 -1.35 -27.03 3.76
CA SER A 76 -1.66 -26.06 4.81
C SER A 76 -2.47 -24.85 4.32
N CYS A 77 -2.64 -24.66 3.01
CA CYS A 77 -3.27 -23.47 2.43
C CYS A 77 -4.82 -23.47 2.40
N LYS A 78 -5.50 -24.35 3.15
CA LYS A 78 -6.95 -24.63 3.04
C LYS A 78 -7.90 -23.45 3.31
N LYS A 79 -7.42 -22.39 3.96
CA LYS A 79 -8.21 -21.22 4.36
C LYS A 79 -7.55 -19.93 3.88
N ALA A 80 -7.29 -19.84 2.59
CA ALA A 80 -6.76 -18.65 1.96
C ALA A 80 -7.65 -17.42 2.22
N LEU A 81 -7.03 -16.28 2.53
CA LEU A 81 -7.73 -15.00 2.65
C LEU A 81 -8.25 -14.49 1.28
N THR A 82 -7.58 -14.89 0.21
CA THR A 82 -7.89 -14.50 -1.17
C THR A 82 -8.47 -15.66 -1.96
N LYS A 83 -9.28 -15.37 -2.98
CA LYS A 83 -9.88 -16.41 -3.84
C LYS A 83 -8.92 -16.89 -4.92
N GLY A 84 -9.15 -18.12 -5.37
CA GLY A 84 -8.33 -18.77 -6.38
C GLY A 84 -7.02 -19.28 -5.79
N ALA A 85 -6.43 -20.23 -6.50
CA ALA A 85 -5.15 -20.82 -6.15
C ALA A 85 -4.48 -21.29 -7.43
N ILE A 86 -3.15 -21.35 -7.42
CA ILE A 86 -2.38 -21.88 -8.53
C ILE A 86 -1.96 -23.33 -8.27
N ASN A 87 -1.92 -24.13 -9.32
CA ASN A 87 -1.25 -25.41 -9.34
C ASN A 87 -0.11 -25.37 -10.35
N PRO A 88 1.15 -25.14 -9.91
CA PRO A 88 2.31 -25.08 -10.78
C PRO A 88 2.47 -26.29 -11.70
N GLU A 89 2.10 -27.49 -11.25
CA GLU A 89 2.27 -28.74 -11.99
C GLU A 89 1.30 -28.87 -13.17
N LYS A 90 0.18 -28.14 -13.13
CA LYS A 90 -0.83 -28.11 -14.20
C LYS A 90 -0.62 -26.98 -15.20
N MET A 91 0.39 -26.14 -14.97
CA MET A 91 0.66 -24.93 -15.74
C MET A 91 1.95 -25.07 -16.54
N ASP A 92 1.99 -24.44 -17.71
CA ASP A 92 3.21 -24.29 -18.50
C ASP A 92 4.02 -23.08 -17.99
N ILE A 93 4.75 -23.29 -16.88
CA ILE A 93 5.57 -22.27 -16.21
C ILE A 93 6.97 -22.82 -15.91
N TYR A 94 7.96 -21.92 -15.83
CA TYR A 94 9.35 -22.33 -15.59
C TYR A 94 9.67 -22.37 -14.09
N ASN A 95 10.00 -23.54 -13.57
CA ASN A 95 10.47 -23.69 -12.19
C ASN A 95 11.94 -23.28 -12.07
N THR A 96 12.26 -22.37 -11.14
CA THR A 96 13.65 -21.94 -10.89
C THR A 96 14.41 -22.88 -9.94
N ASN A 97 13.73 -23.87 -9.35
CA ASN A 97 14.20 -24.77 -8.29
C ASN A 97 14.66 -24.06 -7.00
N LYS A 98 14.31 -22.78 -6.84
CA LYS A 98 14.60 -22.00 -5.63
C LYS A 98 13.39 -21.98 -4.71
N THR A 99 13.66 -22.16 -3.41
CA THR A 99 12.65 -22.07 -2.35
C THR A 99 13.13 -21.08 -1.29
N LEU A 100 12.23 -20.25 -0.77
CA LEU A 100 12.55 -19.20 0.19
C LEU A 100 11.52 -19.15 1.32
N PHE A 101 12.00 -18.74 2.50
CA PHE A 101 11.15 -18.38 3.62
C PHE A 101 10.68 -16.92 3.48
N LEU A 102 9.38 -16.70 3.60
CA LEU A 102 8.77 -15.38 3.59
C LEU A 102 8.18 -15.07 4.98
N ASN A 103 8.76 -14.09 5.68
CA ASN A 103 8.31 -13.69 7.03
C ASN A 103 7.54 -12.38 7.01
N TYR A 104 6.23 -12.40 6.83
CA TYR A 104 5.35 -11.22 6.84
C TYR A 104 4.85 -10.88 8.24
N GLY A 105 4.22 -9.70 8.39
CA GLY A 105 3.67 -9.18 9.64
C GLY A 105 2.95 -10.22 10.49
N SER A 106 2.07 -10.97 9.82
CA SER A 106 1.16 -11.95 10.41
C SER A 106 1.38 -13.39 9.90
N ALA A 107 2.17 -13.58 8.84
CA ALA A 107 2.35 -14.87 8.16
C ALA A 107 3.80 -15.37 8.17
N LYS A 108 3.96 -16.69 8.30
CA LYS A 108 5.22 -17.41 8.15
C LYS A 108 5.04 -18.40 7.01
N ASP A 109 5.69 -18.11 5.89
CA ASP A 109 5.48 -18.87 4.67
C ASP A 109 6.78 -19.45 4.13
N THR A 110 6.63 -20.51 3.35
CA THR A 110 7.66 -21.01 2.45
C THR A 110 7.11 -21.01 1.04
N ALA A 111 7.88 -20.50 0.08
CA ALA A 111 7.46 -20.41 -1.32
C ALA A 111 8.53 -20.91 -2.28
N THR A 112 8.10 -21.57 -3.36
CA THR A 112 8.94 -21.93 -4.49
C THR A 112 8.77 -20.91 -5.60
N ILE A 113 9.86 -20.59 -6.30
CA ILE A 113 9.90 -19.50 -7.26
C ILE A 113 9.77 -20.04 -8.68
N TYR A 114 8.87 -19.45 -9.44
CA TYR A 114 8.62 -19.78 -10.84
C TYR A 114 8.70 -18.52 -11.70
N ILE A 115 8.94 -18.68 -13.00
CA ILE A 115 8.75 -17.62 -13.98
C ILE A 115 7.47 -17.93 -14.75
N ALA A 116 6.50 -17.03 -14.66
CA ALA A 116 5.19 -17.19 -15.28
C ALA A 116 4.69 -15.86 -15.88
N PRO A 117 3.94 -15.90 -16.98
CA PRO A 117 3.15 -14.75 -17.42
C PRO A 117 2.00 -14.49 -16.44
N ILE A 118 1.80 -13.22 -16.12
CA ILE A 118 0.64 -12.70 -15.39
C ILE A 118 -0.10 -11.77 -16.33
N GLN A 119 -1.36 -12.09 -16.60
CA GLN A 119 -2.30 -11.23 -17.30
C GLN A 119 -3.01 -10.35 -16.27
N TYR A 120 -2.84 -9.03 -16.42
CA TYR A 120 -3.35 -8.02 -15.51
C TYR A 120 -4.45 -7.16 -16.14
N SER A 121 -4.72 -7.33 -17.44
CA SER A 121 -5.88 -6.78 -18.16
C SER A 121 -6.10 -7.62 -19.43
N GLU A 122 -7.29 -7.52 -20.05
CA GLU A 122 -7.73 -8.38 -21.17
C GLU A 122 -6.64 -8.69 -22.21
N ASP A 123 -5.85 -7.70 -22.66
CA ASP A 123 -4.82 -7.91 -23.68
C ASP A 123 -3.38 -7.69 -23.19
N LYS A 124 -3.15 -7.59 -21.88
CA LYS A 124 -1.82 -7.25 -21.34
C LYS A 124 -1.32 -8.29 -20.35
N GLN A 125 -0.16 -8.83 -20.68
CA GLN A 125 0.57 -9.81 -19.89
C GLN A 125 2.00 -9.36 -19.65
N LEU A 126 2.58 -9.82 -18.54
CA LEU A 126 4.01 -9.69 -18.27
C LEU A 126 4.55 -10.99 -17.66
N ALA A 127 5.63 -11.52 -18.21
CA ALA A 127 6.33 -12.64 -17.60
C ALA A 127 7.14 -12.13 -16.41
N MET A 128 7.07 -12.76 -15.24
CA MET A 128 7.89 -12.37 -14.09
C MET A 128 8.14 -13.53 -13.13
N GLU A 129 9.04 -13.30 -12.18
CA GLU A 129 9.24 -14.21 -11.06
C GLU A 129 8.04 -14.10 -10.10
N ILE A 130 7.38 -15.23 -9.86
CA ILE A 130 6.27 -15.39 -8.94
C ILE A 130 6.65 -16.37 -7.84
N PHE A 131 6.12 -16.14 -6.65
CA PHE A 131 6.41 -16.92 -5.45
C PHE A 131 5.17 -17.73 -5.11
N VAL A 132 5.26 -19.05 -5.25
CA VAL A 132 4.13 -19.94 -5.06
C VAL A 132 4.22 -20.59 -3.70
N LEU A 133 3.22 -20.36 -2.85
CA LEU A 133 3.21 -20.84 -1.48
C LEU A 133 3.21 -22.37 -1.45
N LYS A 134 4.10 -22.94 -0.64
CA LYS A 134 4.21 -24.37 -0.36
C LYS A 134 3.78 -24.70 1.07
N ASP A 135 4.00 -23.77 1.99
CA ASP A 135 3.52 -23.85 3.37
C ASP A 135 3.19 -22.43 3.85
N SER A 136 2.08 -22.27 4.57
CA SER A 136 1.65 -21.00 5.17
C SER A 136 0.71 -21.23 6.34
N ASN A 137 0.89 -20.45 7.41
CA ASN A 137 -0.07 -20.38 8.52
C ASN A 137 -1.20 -19.36 8.29
N GLN A 138 -1.08 -18.51 7.27
CA GLN A 138 -2.07 -17.51 6.88
C GLN A 138 -2.02 -17.27 5.36
N PRO A 139 -2.43 -18.28 4.56
CA PRO A 139 -2.31 -18.26 3.12
C PRO A 139 -3.01 -17.04 2.49
N SER A 140 -2.28 -16.28 1.68
CA SER A 140 -2.84 -15.18 0.90
C SER A 140 -2.00 -14.92 -0.35
N SER A 141 -2.67 -14.58 -1.45
CA SER A 141 -2.00 -14.10 -2.65
C SER A 141 -1.79 -12.58 -2.55
N ILE A 142 -0.64 -12.10 -3.00
CA ILE A 142 -0.19 -10.71 -2.86
C ILE A 142 0.44 -10.24 -4.17
N ILE A 143 0.08 -9.05 -4.63
CA ILE A 143 0.83 -8.30 -5.64
C ILE A 143 1.55 -7.16 -4.92
N GLY A 144 2.85 -7.35 -4.69
CA GLY A 144 3.72 -6.34 -4.09
C GLY A 144 3.94 -5.15 -5.02
N MET A 145 3.59 -3.97 -4.54
CA MET A 145 3.62 -2.70 -5.26
C MET A 145 4.84 -1.83 -4.91
N ILE A 146 5.74 -2.29 -4.04
CA ILE A 146 7.04 -1.65 -3.82
C ILE A 146 7.94 -1.88 -5.03
N HIS A 147 8.53 -0.80 -5.52
CA HIS A 147 9.41 -0.80 -6.69
C HIS A 147 10.87 -1.16 -6.39
N HIS A 148 11.22 -1.31 -5.11
CA HIS A 148 12.52 -1.83 -4.69
C HIS A 148 12.48 -3.35 -4.50
N ASP A 149 13.56 -4.03 -4.87
CA ASP A 149 13.77 -5.41 -4.46
C ASP A 149 14.07 -5.44 -2.94
N LEU A 150 13.08 -5.92 -2.17
CA LEU A 150 13.18 -6.04 -0.71
C LEU A 150 13.88 -7.34 -0.30
N ARG A 151 14.19 -8.22 -1.25
CA ARG A 151 14.79 -9.54 -1.05
C ARG A 151 16.15 -9.69 -1.71
N GLU A 152 16.75 -8.61 -2.22
CA GLU A 152 18.01 -8.63 -2.97
C GLU A 152 19.15 -9.41 -2.29
N SER A 153 19.15 -9.50 -0.96
CA SER A 153 20.13 -10.26 -0.18
C SER A 153 19.95 -11.79 -0.24
N MET A 154 18.77 -12.26 -0.65
CA MET A 154 18.42 -13.69 -0.77
C MET A 154 18.17 -14.10 -2.21
N ILE A 155 17.47 -13.25 -2.98
CA ILE A 155 17.24 -13.42 -4.40
C ILE A 155 17.11 -12.05 -5.07
N LYS A 156 17.73 -11.90 -6.23
CA LYS A 156 17.54 -10.75 -7.09
C LYS A 156 16.38 -11.00 -8.04
N PHE A 157 15.37 -10.14 -8.00
CA PHE A 157 14.24 -10.17 -8.92
C PHE A 157 13.84 -8.76 -9.37
N THR A 158 13.03 -8.65 -10.43
CA THR A 158 12.44 -7.36 -10.84
C THR A 158 11.05 -7.21 -10.26
N PRO A 159 10.77 -6.21 -9.39
CA PRO A 159 9.44 -5.99 -8.84
C PRO A 159 8.38 -5.76 -9.90
N PHE A 160 7.13 -6.13 -9.59
CA PHE A 160 5.98 -6.04 -10.51
C PHE A 160 5.86 -4.64 -11.12
N LEU A 161 5.88 -3.61 -10.26
CA LEU A 161 5.70 -2.23 -10.69
C LEU A 161 6.82 -1.74 -11.62
N VAL A 162 8.08 -2.10 -11.33
CA VAL A 162 9.22 -1.75 -12.18
C VAL A 162 9.06 -2.39 -13.56
N LYS A 163 8.65 -3.66 -13.61
CA LYS A 163 8.47 -4.37 -14.88
C LYS A 163 7.29 -3.80 -15.68
N LEU A 164 6.17 -3.52 -15.02
CA LEU A 164 4.95 -3.01 -15.62
C LEU A 164 5.10 -1.60 -16.19
N THR A 165 5.89 -0.77 -15.53
CA THR A 165 6.13 0.63 -15.91
C THR A 165 7.35 0.83 -16.81
N ASP A 166 8.06 -0.26 -17.15
CA ASP A 166 9.36 -0.23 -17.82
C ASP A 166 10.33 0.72 -17.11
N ASN A 167 10.61 0.43 -15.83
CA ASN A 167 11.41 1.26 -14.94
C ASN A 167 10.93 2.72 -14.91
N PHE A 168 9.60 2.91 -14.83
CA PHE A 168 8.93 4.21 -14.83
C PHE A 168 9.11 5.06 -16.10
N ASN A 169 9.69 4.52 -17.17
CA ASN A 169 9.76 5.20 -18.47
C ASN A 169 8.38 5.33 -19.11
N LYS A 170 7.50 4.35 -18.90
CA LYS A 170 6.15 4.33 -19.48
C LYS A 170 5.14 5.07 -18.62
N TYR A 171 5.17 4.85 -17.31
CA TYR A 171 4.28 5.46 -16.34
C TYR A 171 5.07 5.86 -15.10
N SER A 172 5.01 7.14 -14.75
CA SER A 172 5.70 7.69 -13.56
C SER A 172 4.76 7.94 -12.39
N GLU A 173 3.49 7.59 -12.50
CA GLU A 173 2.45 7.88 -11.50
C GLU A 173 1.66 6.60 -11.18
N LEU A 174 1.43 6.37 -9.89
CA LEU A 174 0.55 5.31 -9.37
C LEU A 174 -0.48 5.96 -8.44
N THR A 175 -1.76 5.85 -8.79
CA THR A 175 -2.88 6.40 -8.00
C THR A 175 -3.73 5.27 -7.44
N PHE A 176 -4.08 5.33 -6.16
CA PHE A 176 -5.05 4.48 -5.49
C PHE A 176 -6.30 5.28 -5.16
N VAL A 177 -7.45 4.78 -5.58
CA VAL A 177 -8.78 5.27 -5.20
C VAL A 177 -9.49 4.11 -4.52
N LEU A 178 -9.52 4.14 -3.19
CA LEU A 178 -10.03 3.07 -2.35
C LEU A 178 -11.36 3.51 -1.73
N CYS A 179 -12.48 2.95 -2.17
CA CYS A 179 -13.80 3.48 -1.83
C CYS A 179 -14.58 2.65 -0.81
N ALA A 180 -13.95 1.63 -0.23
CA ALA A 180 -14.57 0.64 0.64
C ALA A 180 -15.93 0.17 0.07
N ASN A 181 -17.00 0.30 0.85
CA ASN A 181 -18.37 -0.02 0.43
C ASN A 181 -19.10 1.16 -0.25
N GLN A 182 -18.44 2.32 -0.40
CA GLN A 182 -19.04 3.56 -0.89
C GLN A 182 -19.03 3.66 -2.42
N GLY A 183 -18.14 2.98 -3.12
CA GLY A 183 -18.00 3.09 -4.57
C GLY A 183 -17.03 2.09 -5.19
N LYS A 184 -16.70 2.29 -6.46
CA LYS A 184 -15.76 1.42 -7.20
C LYS A 184 -14.32 1.79 -6.88
N SER A 185 -13.59 0.83 -6.33
CA SER A 185 -12.17 1.00 -6.01
C SER A 185 -11.29 0.59 -7.18
N TYR A 186 -10.13 1.22 -7.34
CA TYR A 186 -9.15 0.89 -8.37
C TYR A 186 -7.76 1.43 -8.02
N TYR A 187 -6.74 0.89 -8.69
CA TYR A 187 -5.48 1.62 -8.87
C TYR A 187 -5.29 1.98 -10.34
N HIS A 188 -4.59 3.10 -10.59
CA HIS A 188 -4.30 3.61 -11.91
C HIS A 188 -2.79 3.86 -12.07
N LEU A 189 -2.23 3.40 -13.18
CA LEU A 189 -0.84 3.65 -13.57
C LEU A 189 -0.79 4.62 -14.75
N GLY A 190 -0.10 5.73 -14.57
CA GLY A 190 0.00 6.81 -15.56
C GLY A 190 -0.77 8.07 -15.14
N PRO A 191 -0.78 9.08 -16.01
CA PRO A 191 -1.41 10.36 -15.71
C PRO A 191 -2.92 10.22 -15.52
N MET A 192 -3.43 10.74 -14.41
CA MET A 192 -4.86 10.77 -14.11
C MET A 192 -5.30 12.19 -13.74
N LYS A 193 -6.43 12.63 -14.29
CA LYS A 193 -7.04 13.90 -13.89
C LYS A 193 -7.71 13.72 -12.54
N LEU A 194 -7.14 14.35 -11.52
CA LEU A 194 -7.61 14.32 -10.13
C LEU A 194 -8.10 15.71 -9.71
N PRO A 195 -8.98 15.82 -8.68
CA PRO A 195 -9.38 17.09 -8.11
C PRO A 195 -8.19 17.83 -7.49
N THR A 196 -8.43 19.03 -6.97
CA THR A 196 -7.40 19.76 -6.22
C THR A 196 -6.88 18.90 -5.08
N SER A 197 -5.56 18.78 -4.97
CA SER A 197 -4.94 17.98 -3.91
C SER A 197 -5.24 18.55 -2.54
N SER A 198 -5.57 17.68 -1.60
CA SER A 198 -5.62 18.03 -0.19
C SER A 198 -4.22 18.29 0.34
N PHE A 199 -3.24 17.45 -0.04
CA PHE A 199 -1.90 17.49 0.55
C PHE A 199 -0.82 16.89 -0.33
N GLN A 200 0.42 17.38 -0.21
CA GLN A 200 1.61 16.80 -0.84
C GLN A 200 2.77 16.68 0.17
N SER A 201 3.42 15.51 0.20
CA SER A 201 4.62 15.23 0.99
C SER A 201 5.72 14.67 0.10
N GLN A 202 6.97 15.02 0.39
CA GLN A 202 8.11 14.34 -0.23
C GLN A 202 8.21 12.90 0.30
N LEU A 203 8.52 11.94 -0.59
CA LEU A 203 8.92 10.60 -0.17
C LEU A 203 10.31 10.66 0.46
N LEU A 204 10.45 10.06 1.63
CA LEU A 204 11.76 9.82 2.22
C LEU A 204 12.55 8.87 1.32
N PRO A 205 13.89 8.92 1.32
CA PRO A 205 14.70 8.07 0.47
C PRO A 205 14.69 6.58 0.90
N SER A 206 13.54 6.01 1.27
CA SER A 206 13.27 4.70 1.87
C SER A 206 13.03 3.62 0.81
N LYS A 207 13.17 2.33 1.20
CA LYS A 207 12.73 1.22 0.34
C LYS A 207 11.20 1.03 0.34
N PHE A 208 10.50 1.75 1.22
CA PHE A 208 9.05 1.75 1.35
C PHE A 208 8.50 3.13 0.97
N TYR A 209 7.20 3.21 0.74
CA TYR A 209 6.53 4.50 0.56
C TYR A 209 6.37 5.19 1.91
N GLU A 210 7.40 5.94 2.28
CA GLU A 210 7.54 6.53 3.61
C GLU A 210 7.55 8.06 3.53
N ILE A 211 6.80 8.71 4.41
CA ILE A 211 6.71 10.17 4.54
C ILE A 211 6.93 10.59 5.99
N ASN A 212 7.28 11.86 6.21
CA ASN A 212 7.45 12.40 7.56
C ASN A 212 6.09 12.69 8.21
N THR A 213 5.85 12.12 9.39
CA THR A 213 4.71 12.43 10.27
C THR A 213 5.16 13.21 11.51
N ALA A 214 4.30 14.14 11.96
CA ALA A 214 4.41 14.85 13.23
C ALA A 214 3.55 14.21 14.34
N GLY A 215 2.87 13.09 14.05
CA GLY A 215 1.99 12.40 14.99
C GLY A 215 0.53 12.85 14.92
N PHE A 216 -0.17 12.79 16.05
CA PHE A 216 -1.60 13.03 16.18
C PHE A 216 -1.90 14.33 16.91
N PHE A 217 -2.94 15.01 16.46
CA PHE A 217 -3.36 16.33 16.93
C PHE A 217 -4.87 16.40 17.12
N THR A 218 -5.31 17.30 17.98
CA THR A 218 -6.73 17.63 18.15
C THR A 218 -7.29 18.32 16.91
N HIS A 219 -8.60 18.50 16.86
CA HIS A 219 -9.25 19.32 15.82
C HIS A 219 -8.61 20.72 15.71
N ASP A 220 -8.28 21.34 16.84
CA ASP A 220 -7.63 22.66 16.92
C ASP A 220 -6.11 22.62 16.73
N LYS A 221 -5.57 21.51 16.21
CA LYS A 221 -4.13 21.31 15.92
C LYS A 221 -3.22 21.34 17.16
N LYS A 222 -3.76 21.07 18.36
CA LYS A 222 -2.93 20.85 19.56
C LYS A 222 -2.36 19.44 19.56
N PRO A 223 -1.09 19.22 19.95
CA PRO A 223 -0.51 17.87 19.99
C PRO A 223 -1.29 16.93 20.94
N ILE A 224 -1.52 15.69 20.49
CA ILE A 224 -2.03 14.58 21.31
C ILE A 224 -0.91 13.58 21.57
N ALA A 225 -0.27 13.10 20.49
CA ALA A 225 0.80 12.11 20.54
C ALA A 225 1.82 12.43 19.45
N THR A 226 3.05 12.77 19.83
CA THR A 226 4.10 13.21 18.89
C THR A 226 5.31 12.28 18.97
N PRO A 227 6.05 12.09 17.87
CA PRO A 227 7.30 11.35 17.89
C PRO A 227 8.37 12.12 18.69
N ASP A 228 9.30 11.38 19.30
CA ASP A 228 10.35 11.95 20.16
C ASP A 228 11.23 12.98 19.43
N ASN A 229 11.44 12.81 18.12
CA ASN A 229 12.29 13.65 17.28
C ASN A 229 11.54 14.74 16.50
N LYS A 230 10.34 15.18 16.95
CA LYS A 230 9.41 16.12 16.27
C LYS A 230 8.82 15.61 14.94
N LEU A 231 9.60 14.90 14.13
CA LEU A 231 9.17 14.19 12.93
C LEU A 231 9.71 12.76 12.97
N SER A 232 8.96 11.84 12.36
CA SER A 232 9.41 10.47 12.15
C SER A 232 8.74 9.85 10.91
N GLY A 233 9.13 8.63 10.56
CA GLY A 233 8.60 7.91 9.40
C GLY A 233 7.18 7.38 9.61
N ALA A 234 6.33 7.58 8.61
CA ALA A 234 5.06 6.88 8.43
C ALA A 234 5.07 6.16 7.08
N ILE A 235 4.85 4.84 7.10
CA ILE A 235 4.80 4.00 5.90
C ILE A 235 3.36 3.90 5.41
N LEU A 236 3.15 4.04 4.11
CA LEU A 236 1.86 3.85 3.43
C LEU A 236 1.78 2.41 2.89
N ASP A 237 0.94 1.59 3.51
CA ASP A 237 0.92 0.14 3.31
C ASP A 237 -0.51 -0.39 3.16
N THR A 238 -0.99 -0.51 1.91
CA THR A 238 -2.32 -1.06 1.62
C THR A 238 -2.47 -2.54 2.01
N GLY A 239 -1.37 -3.29 2.18
CA GLY A 239 -1.37 -4.68 2.64
C GLY A 239 -1.58 -4.83 4.15
N THR A 240 -1.37 -3.77 4.93
CA THR A 240 -1.70 -3.74 6.37
C THR A 240 -3.22 -3.81 6.63
N GLY A 241 -4.05 -3.71 5.59
CA GLY A 241 -5.51 -3.76 5.71
C GLY A 241 -6.05 -2.52 6.42
N GLY A 242 -7.24 -2.59 7.01
CA GLY A 242 -7.91 -1.40 7.56
C GLY A 242 -7.37 -0.89 8.90
N PHE A 243 -6.09 -1.13 9.21
CA PHE A 243 -5.46 -0.77 10.48
C PHE A 243 -4.45 0.36 10.35
N ILE A 244 -4.23 1.06 11.45
CA ILE A 244 -3.10 1.98 11.62
C ILE A 244 -2.26 1.42 12.76
N LEU A 245 -1.12 0.85 12.42
CA LEU A 245 -0.18 0.33 13.41
C LEU A 245 0.62 1.51 13.96
N LEU A 246 0.84 1.50 15.28
CA LEU A 246 1.55 2.55 16.00
C LEU A 246 2.60 1.98 16.96
N THR A 247 3.65 2.76 17.17
CA THR A 247 4.56 2.61 18.31
C THR A 247 3.85 2.98 19.61
N GLN A 248 4.36 2.51 20.76
CA GLN A 248 3.69 2.73 22.05
C GLN A 248 3.60 4.21 22.45
N ASN A 249 4.61 5.02 22.13
CA ASN A 249 4.62 6.46 22.36
C ASN A 249 3.58 7.22 21.53
N LEU A 250 3.16 6.70 20.36
CA LEU A 250 2.02 7.25 19.62
C LEU A 250 0.70 6.64 20.06
N TYR A 251 0.65 5.32 20.23
CA TYR A 251 -0.57 4.58 20.53
C TYR A 251 -1.19 5.00 21.86
N LYS A 252 -0.42 4.95 22.96
CA LYS A 252 -0.98 5.13 24.30
C LYS A 252 -1.58 6.54 24.51
N PRO A 253 -0.87 7.64 24.21
CA PRO A 253 -1.44 8.97 24.40
C PRO A 253 -2.64 9.24 23.48
N LEU A 254 -2.63 8.73 22.25
CA LEU A 254 -3.77 8.82 21.35
C LEU A 254 -4.98 8.06 21.90
N PHE A 255 -4.77 6.83 22.36
CA PHE A 255 -5.81 6.00 22.94
C PHE A 255 -6.41 6.65 24.20
N ASP A 256 -5.57 7.10 25.12
CA ASP A 256 -5.98 7.78 26.35
C ASP A 256 -6.81 9.04 26.04
N TYR A 257 -6.39 9.82 25.03
CA TYR A 257 -7.14 10.98 24.56
C TYR A 257 -8.51 10.58 24.00
N ILE A 258 -8.58 9.60 23.10
CA ILE A 258 -9.86 9.14 22.51
C ILE A 258 -10.79 8.66 23.62
N TYR A 259 -10.32 7.82 24.54
CA TYR A 259 -11.11 7.32 25.66
C TYR A 259 -11.63 8.45 26.55
N ALA A 260 -10.77 9.40 26.93
CA ALA A 260 -11.16 10.53 27.78
C ALA A 260 -12.24 11.42 27.15
N HIS A 261 -12.28 11.49 25.81
CA HIS A 261 -13.18 12.35 25.05
C HIS A 261 -14.33 11.61 24.35
N ALA A 262 -14.47 10.29 24.52
CA ALA A 262 -15.51 9.50 23.83
C ALA A 262 -16.96 9.75 24.30
N GLY A 263 -17.17 10.59 25.33
CA GLY A 263 -18.47 10.80 25.96
C GLY A 263 -18.88 9.66 26.91
N ASN A 264 -19.81 9.96 27.82
CA ASN A 264 -20.16 9.05 28.93
C ASN A 264 -20.80 7.74 28.48
N LYS A 265 -21.56 7.75 27.37
CA LYS A 265 -22.15 6.53 26.80
C LYS A 265 -21.06 5.58 26.30
N ASN A 266 -20.12 6.08 25.50
CA ASN A 266 -19.10 5.22 24.90
C ASN A 266 -18.05 4.72 25.90
N LYS A 267 -17.77 5.49 26.96
CA LYS A 267 -16.91 5.04 28.07
C LYS A 267 -17.45 3.79 28.78
N LYS A 268 -18.77 3.55 28.71
CA LYS A 268 -19.43 2.36 29.27
C LYS A 268 -19.50 1.17 28.31
N LEU A 269 -18.96 1.30 27.09
CA LEU A 269 -18.85 0.16 26.17
C LEU A 269 -18.00 -0.95 26.79
N ASN A 270 -18.16 -2.16 26.25
CA ASN A 270 -17.46 -3.35 26.72
C ASN A 270 -15.95 -3.09 26.89
N ALA A 271 -15.38 -3.44 28.03
CA ALA A 271 -13.95 -3.25 28.30
C ALA A 271 -13.05 -3.85 27.19
N LYS A 272 -13.47 -4.95 26.55
CA LYS A 272 -12.74 -5.58 25.45
C LYS A 272 -12.67 -4.70 24.19
N PHE A 273 -13.63 -3.81 23.94
CA PHE A 273 -13.54 -2.83 22.84
C PHE A 273 -12.32 -1.93 23.04
N TRP A 274 -12.18 -1.43 24.27
CA TRP A 274 -11.11 -0.54 24.67
C TRP A 274 -9.76 -1.26 24.81
N SER A 275 -9.71 -2.42 25.48
CA SER A 275 -8.44 -3.07 25.81
C SER A 275 -7.93 -4.04 24.74
N ASN A 276 -8.80 -4.63 23.93
CA ASN A 276 -8.48 -5.77 23.06
C ASN A 276 -8.85 -5.53 21.59
N ASN A 277 -9.19 -4.30 21.21
CA ASN A 277 -9.66 -3.96 19.87
C ASN A 277 -10.79 -4.88 19.36
N TYR A 278 -11.74 -5.18 20.24
CA TYR A 278 -12.82 -6.10 19.98
C TYR A 278 -13.93 -5.45 19.15
N CYS A 279 -14.52 -6.22 18.22
CA CYS A 279 -15.65 -5.78 17.40
C CYS A 279 -16.94 -5.67 18.23
N ILE A 280 -17.67 -4.56 18.08
CA ILE A 280 -18.95 -4.29 18.76
C ILE A 280 -20.01 -3.87 17.74
N LEU A 281 -21.29 -4.10 18.04
CA LEU A 281 -22.38 -3.63 17.21
C LEU A 281 -22.33 -2.11 16.98
N GLN A 282 -22.36 -1.69 15.73
CA GLN A 282 -22.29 -0.28 15.33
C GLN A 282 -23.37 0.57 16.00
N LYS A 283 -24.58 0.02 16.20
CA LYS A 283 -25.71 0.71 16.84
C LYS A 283 -25.45 1.10 18.30
N ASP A 284 -24.52 0.43 18.96
CA ASP A 284 -24.19 0.68 20.38
C ASP A 284 -23.23 1.87 20.51
N ILE A 285 -22.55 2.25 19.43
CA ILE A 285 -21.61 3.37 19.37
C ILE A 285 -22.34 4.68 19.09
N ASP A 286 -22.08 5.68 19.93
CA ASP A 286 -22.42 7.06 19.63
C ASP A 286 -21.23 7.76 18.96
N PHE A 287 -21.15 7.67 17.63
CA PHE A 287 -20.06 8.26 16.84
C PHE A 287 -19.91 9.77 17.04
N LYS A 288 -21.00 10.50 17.31
CA LYS A 288 -20.96 11.96 17.49
C LYS A 288 -20.24 12.38 18.78
N SER A 289 -20.23 11.50 19.77
CA SER A 289 -19.54 11.73 21.04
C SER A 289 -18.04 11.41 20.99
N PHE A 290 -17.54 10.78 19.93
CA PHE A 290 -16.11 10.54 19.75
C PHE A 290 -15.40 11.78 19.18
N PRO A 291 -14.14 12.07 19.58
CA PRO A 291 -13.42 13.23 19.07
C PRO A 291 -13.01 13.06 17.61
N THR A 292 -13.01 14.14 16.83
CA THR A 292 -12.26 14.14 15.57
C THR A 292 -10.79 14.37 15.88
N VAL A 293 -9.91 13.53 15.33
CA VAL A 293 -8.45 13.66 15.45
C VAL A 293 -7.83 14.03 14.10
N LYS A 294 -6.60 14.52 14.12
CA LYS A 294 -5.83 14.87 12.92
C LYS A 294 -4.49 14.14 12.92
N ILE A 295 -4.05 13.67 11.75
CA ILE A 295 -2.68 13.19 11.56
C ILE A 295 -1.87 14.29 10.86
N GLY A 296 -0.75 14.67 11.48
CA GLY A 296 0.16 15.67 10.94
C GLY A 296 1.22 15.05 10.03
N PHE A 297 1.42 15.62 8.85
CA PHE A 297 2.48 15.25 7.91
C PHE A 297 3.27 16.47 7.46
N GLN A 298 4.58 16.30 7.24
CA GLN A 298 5.41 17.37 6.73
C GLN A 298 5.08 17.66 5.26
N SER A 299 4.82 18.92 4.93
CA SER A 299 4.59 19.34 3.54
C SER A 299 5.81 19.17 2.66
N ILE A 300 5.57 19.09 1.35
CA ILE A 300 6.62 18.98 0.32
C ILE A 300 7.65 20.13 0.38
N ASP A 301 7.24 21.33 0.83
CA ASP A 301 8.14 22.48 1.04
C ASP A 301 9.01 22.37 2.31
N LYS A 302 8.80 21.33 3.12
CA LYS A 302 9.46 21.02 4.40
C LYS A 302 9.28 22.04 5.53
N LYS A 303 8.49 23.09 5.33
CA LYS A 303 8.33 24.20 6.28
C LYS A 303 7.09 24.08 7.16
N SER A 304 6.06 23.40 6.68
CA SER A 304 4.76 23.33 7.35
C SER A 304 4.34 21.90 7.69
N ILE A 305 3.40 21.80 8.62
CA ILE A 305 2.68 20.56 8.88
C ILE A 305 1.28 20.70 8.29
N TYR A 306 0.94 19.78 7.40
CA TYR A 306 -0.42 19.59 6.94
C TYR A 306 -1.13 18.55 7.81
N TYR A 307 -2.45 18.66 7.91
CA TYR A 307 -3.24 17.79 8.75
C TYR A 307 -4.33 17.08 7.96
N LEU A 308 -4.24 15.75 7.87
CA LEU A 308 -5.37 14.93 7.42
C LEU A 308 -6.34 14.75 8.59
N THR A 309 -7.63 14.95 8.34
CA THR A 309 -8.69 14.86 9.35
C THR A 309 -9.23 13.45 9.42
N LEU A 310 -9.31 12.89 10.62
CA LEU A 310 -9.84 11.56 10.90
C LEU A 310 -11.09 11.72 11.78
N PRO A 311 -12.28 11.82 11.19
CA PRO A 311 -13.52 11.69 11.94
C PRO A 311 -13.61 10.30 12.62
N PRO A 312 -14.49 10.15 13.63
CA PRO A 312 -14.71 8.87 14.31
C PRO A 312 -14.99 7.70 13.37
N THR A 313 -15.67 7.92 12.25
CA THR A 313 -15.98 6.88 11.25
C THR A 313 -14.75 6.37 10.50
N THR A 314 -13.66 7.14 10.44
CA THR A 314 -12.39 6.69 9.83
C THR A 314 -11.71 5.68 10.74
N TYR A 315 -11.62 6.00 12.04
CA TYR A 315 -10.84 5.23 13.00
C TYR A 315 -11.67 4.27 13.87
N ILE A 316 -13.00 4.31 13.76
CA ILE A 316 -13.93 3.30 14.25
C ILE A 316 -14.73 2.81 13.05
N ASN A 317 -14.34 1.68 12.49
CA ASN A 317 -14.95 1.16 11.27
C ASN A 317 -15.07 -0.37 11.31
N GLN A 318 -15.62 -0.93 10.23
CA GLN A 318 -15.88 -2.36 10.09
C GLN A 318 -14.64 -3.17 9.72
N ALA A 319 -13.47 -2.56 9.49
CA ALA A 319 -12.30 -3.28 9.00
C ALA A 319 -11.94 -4.44 9.94
N GLY A 320 -12.03 -5.66 9.42
CA GLY A 320 -11.85 -6.92 10.13
C GLY A 320 -12.84 -7.23 11.25
N CYS A 321 -14.07 -6.79 11.05
CA CYS A 321 -15.26 -7.18 11.79
C CYS A 321 -16.34 -7.73 10.84
N ASP A 322 -17.27 -8.51 11.39
CA ASP A 322 -18.47 -8.96 10.67
C ASP A 322 -19.40 -7.78 10.33
N GLU A 323 -20.36 -8.02 9.42
CA GLU A 323 -21.36 -7.02 9.04
C GLU A 323 -22.11 -6.46 10.25
N GLY A 324 -22.21 -5.12 10.33
CA GLY A 324 -22.85 -4.41 11.42
C GLY A 324 -22.00 -4.27 12.69
N TYR A 325 -20.75 -4.76 12.68
CA TYR A 325 -19.80 -4.59 13.78
C TYR A 325 -18.66 -3.63 13.41
N VAL A 326 -18.12 -2.93 14.40
CA VAL A 326 -17.03 -1.96 14.25
C VAL A 326 -16.04 -2.05 15.41
N ARG A 327 -14.82 -1.55 15.18
CA ARG A 327 -13.74 -1.50 16.19
C ARG A 327 -12.80 -0.32 15.96
N LEU A 328 -11.89 -0.08 16.91
CA LEU A 328 -10.83 0.92 16.75
C LEU A 328 -9.75 0.41 15.76
N VAL A 329 -9.36 1.21 14.77
CA VAL A 329 -8.35 0.76 13.79
C VAL A 329 -6.91 0.92 14.27
N PHE A 330 -6.69 1.68 15.35
CA PHE A 330 -5.37 1.87 15.93
C PHE A 330 -4.91 0.61 16.66
N MET A 331 -3.72 0.13 16.33
CA MET A 331 -3.11 -1.01 17.01
C MET A 331 -1.74 -0.66 17.55
N ALA A 332 -1.48 -1.03 18.81
CA ALA A 332 -0.13 -1.08 19.34
C ALA A 332 0.61 -2.29 18.74
N GLY A 333 1.84 -2.10 18.25
CA GLY A 333 2.63 -3.25 17.81
C GLY A 333 3.81 -2.99 16.89
N LEU A 334 4.14 -1.71 16.56
CA LEU A 334 5.21 -1.45 15.60
C LEU A 334 6.60 -1.90 16.03
N VAL A 335 6.85 -2.18 17.32
CA VAL A 335 8.12 -2.73 17.82
C VAL A 335 7.89 -3.64 19.03
N PRO A 336 8.63 -4.76 19.18
CA PRO A 336 9.56 -5.39 18.24
C PRO A 336 8.92 -6.48 17.35
N ASN A 337 7.58 -6.59 17.33
CA ASN A 337 6.90 -7.78 16.80
C ASN A 337 6.37 -7.67 15.36
N HIS A 338 6.48 -6.51 14.68
CA HIS A 338 5.94 -6.37 13.31
C HIS A 338 7.04 -6.49 12.22
N PRO A 339 7.07 -7.59 11.43
CA PRO A 339 8.01 -7.81 10.34
C PRO A 339 8.20 -6.69 9.32
N THR A 340 7.17 -5.91 8.95
CA THR A 340 7.33 -4.74 8.07
C THR A 340 8.20 -3.66 8.71
N ALA A 341 8.02 -3.39 10.01
CA ALA A 341 8.87 -2.48 10.77
C ALA A 341 10.29 -3.07 11.00
N LYS A 342 10.38 -4.39 11.24
CA LYS A 342 11.66 -5.10 11.44
C LYS A 342 12.54 -5.17 10.18
N ARG A 343 11.97 -5.41 8.98
CA ARG A 343 12.73 -5.47 7.71
C ARG A 343 13.39 -4.13 7.37
N ASN A 344 12.82 -3.05 7.88
CA ASN A 344 13.36 -1.71 7.80
C ASN A 344 14.44 -1.41 8.85
N HIS A 345 14.53 -2.21 9.92
CA HIS A 345 15.45 -1.99 11.05
C HIS A 345 16.92 -1.88 10.65
N HIS A 346 17.37 -2.57 9.59
CA HIS A 346 18.78 -2.50 9.13
C HIS A 346 19.18 -1.14 8.53
N ARG A 347 18.23 -0.35 8.02
CA ARG A 347 18.48 1.04 7.61
C ARG A 347 18.53 1.98 8.81
N TYR A 348 17.82 1.61 9.86
CA TYR A 348 17.66 2.38 11.08
C TYR A 348 18.63 2.00 12.19
N SER A 349 19.38 0.90 12.06
CA SER A 349 20.54 0.62 12.91
C SER A 349 21.68 1.61 12.68
N SER A 350 21.77 2.20 11.48
CA SER A 350 22.72 3.28 11.18
C SER A 350 22.22 4.69 11.50
N ALA A 351 20.91 4.89 11.73
CA ALA A 351 20.27 6.20 11.95
C ALA A 351 19.43 6.30 13.25
N ASN A 352 19.45 5.25 14.07
CA ASN A 352 18.77 5.10 15.36
C ASN A 352 17.28 5.53 15.41
N THR A 353 16.50 5.31 14.35
CA THR A 353 15.09 5.76 14.29
C THR A 353 14.18 4.78 13.56
N ILE A 354 13.22 4.14 14.21
CA ILE A 354 12.18 3.30 13.58
C ILE A 354 11.05 4.16 12.99
N PRO A 355 10.30 3.71 11.95
CA PRO A 355 9.05 4.36 11.59
C PRO A 355 8.12 4.24 12.81
N GLN A 356 7.33 5.28 13.06
CA GLN A 356 6.44 5.33 14.22
C GLN A 356 5.02 4.89 13.86
N MET A 357 4.73 4.78 12.56
CA MET A 357 3.40 4.52 12.03
C MET A 357 3.47 3.69 10.74
N ILE A 358 2.55 2.73 10.60
CA ILE A 358 2.21 2.10 9.33
C ILE A 358 0.72 2.36 9.10
N ILE A 359 0.41 3.00 8.00
CA ILE A 359 -0.93 3.44 7.62
C ILE A 359 -1.47 2.44 6.62
N GLY A 360 -2.48 1.69 7.06
CA GLY A 360 -3.26 0.82 6.22
C GLY A 360 -4.33 1.54 5.42
N THR A 361 -5.26 0.77 4.89
CA THR A 361 -6.32 1.23 3.99
C THR A 361 -7.35 2.11 4.67
N SER A 362 -7.55 2.04 5.99
CA SER A 362 -8.61 2.80 6.68
C SER A 362 -8.48 4.31 6.54
N LEU A 363 -7.26 4.86 6.49
CA LEU A 363 -7.07 6.28 6.16
C LEU A 363 -7.23 6.53 4.65
N LEU A 364 -6.76 5.58 3.83
CA LEU A 364 -6.77 5.69 2.38
C LEU A 364 -8.18 5.55 1.78
N ASP A 365 -9.12 5.04 2.56
CA ASP A 365 -10.55 5.00 2.22
C ASP A 365 -11.15 6.41 2.15
N ASP A 366 -10.68 7.34 3.00
CA ASP A 366 -11.11 8.73 3.01
C ASP A 366 -10.23 9.64 2.13
N TYR A 367 -9.01 9.20 1.82
CA TYR A 367 -8.05 9.97 1.03
C TYR A 367 -7.42 9.14 -0.08
N ALA A 368 -7.75 9.46 -1.33
CA ALA A 368 -7.06 8.87 -2.48
C ALA A 368 -5.58 9.27 -2.45
N LEU A 369 -4.73 8.34 -2.86
CA LEU A 369 -3.28 8.42 -2.75
C LEU A 369 -2.64 8.36 -4.13
N ARG A 370 -1.84 9.36 -4.50
CA ARG A 370 -0.97 9.29 -5.68
C ARG A 370 0.49 9.30 -5.29
N ILE A 371 1.25 8.37 -5.83
CA ILE A 371 2.72 8.33 -5.78
C ILE A 371 3.24 8.79 -7.13
N ASP A 372 4.01 9.88 -7.14
CA ASP A 372 4.76 10.35 -8.31
C ASP A 372 6.24 9.99 -8.13
N TYR A 373 6.77 9.21 -9.08
CA TYR A 373 8.14 8.73 -9.08
C TYR A 373 9.12 9.70 -9.78
N LYS A 374 8.64 10.82 -10.34
CA LYS A 374 9.51 11.88 -10.88
C LYS A 374 10.31 12.54 -9.76
N ASN A 375 11.53 12.99 -10.07
CA ASN A 375 12.45 13.53 -9.08
C ASN A 375 12.15 15.02 -8.76
N PRO A 376 11.87 15.41 -7.49
CA PRO A 376 11.85 14.58 -6.29
C PRO A 376 10.57 13.75 -6.13
N PRO A 377 10.70 12.45 -5.79
CA PRO A 377 9.53 11.58 -5.65
C PRO A 377 8.67 12.06 -4.49
N ASN A 378 7.35 12.00 -4.68
CA ASN A 378 6.40 12.56 -3.73
C ASN A 378 5.11 11.75 -3.67
N VAL A 379 4.36 12.01 -2.61
CA VAL A 379 3.01 11.51 -2.39
C VAL A 379 2.06 12.69 -2.35
N THR A 380 0.93 12.55 -3.05
CA THR A 380 -0.19 13.49 -3.01
C THR A 380 -1.43 12.78 -2.47
N PHE A 381 -2.16 13.43 -1.57
CA PHE A 381 -3.47 12.99 -1.09
C PHE A 381 -4.58 13.88 -1.64
N TYR A 382 -5.72 13.27 -1.94
CA TYR A 382 -6.93 13.92 -2.43
C TYR A 382 -8.12 13.50 -1.59
N ASP A 383 -9.10 14.39 -1.45
CA ASP A 383 -10.38 14.00 -0.84
C ASP A 383 -11.08 12.95 -1.72
N ASN A 384 -11.31 11.78 -1.12
CA ASN A 384 -11.84 10.64 -1.84
C ASN A 384 -13.36 10.70 -2.00
N HIS A 385 -14.08 11.52 -1.23
CA HIS A 385 -15.54 11.65 -1.34
C HIS A 385 -15.97 12.09 -2.74
N THR A 386 -15.15 12.89 -3.42
CA THR A 386 -15.41 13.34 -4.79
C THR A 386 -15.08 12.29 -5.86
N LEU A 387 -14.30 11.27 -5.51
CA LEU A 387 -13.83 10.22 -6.42
C LEU A 387 -14.65 8.93 -6.28
N CYS A 388 -15.21 8.68 -5.09
CA CYS A 388 -16.00 7.49 -4.76
C CYS A 388 -17.50 7.64 -5.07
N ILE A 389 -17.83 8.17 -6.25
CA ILE A 389 -19.22 8.31 -6.70
C ILE A 389 -19.73 6.95 -7.18
N LYS A 390 -20.93 6.57 -6.75
CA LYS A 390 -21.61 5.32 -7.15
C LYS A 390 -22.08 5.33 -8.59
#